data_AF-A0A2A6HTU6-F1
#
_entry.id   AF-A0A2A6HTU6-F1
#
_cell.length_a   1.000
_cell.length_b   1.000
_cell.length_c   1.000
_cell.angle_alpha   90.00
_cell.angle_beta   90.00
_cell.angle_gamma   90.00
#
_symmetry.space_group_name_H-M   'P 1'
#
loop_
_entity.id
_entity.type
_entity.pdbx_description
1 polymer ?
#
loop_
_entity_poly.entity_id
_entity_poly.type
_entity_poly.pdbx_seq_one_letter_code
_entity_poly.pdbx_strand_id
1 'polypeptide(L)'
;MATIIDGEVLSTGMPTSDGEYHAGPKSYVEDEALSADVRNKLDALREHVDALHADYTRLSDKMFEAGKEHSDAKLQFQIITDPSVAMRYGQAFIYEEDSPVYKSRKGAFDEKAKKHRDSIAKTEAAGERYHGPKALLNKVEKYIQKHGARRARPWAPVETEEKEAVAAGALKPAAKPAIKFPAVDRLPAEIEKFRNEGATLRADRHEILSAAFPSSEIFPRMKAEVEELARLGRPNVLQLIDHGPTAGIIWPNYETITRGAGIGVRLPGDIGFTRAVDAPHLPLIAWMFKDQLLKALEAELTEFSEDAHALSTEERVAKLKDIDARILANQRIEAALVDASGGAIEHRADIDPRAFLGVEGPDPHED
;
A
#
# COMPACT_ATOMS: atom_id res chain seq x y z
N MET A 1 -11.08 42.43 -7.26
CA MET A 1 -11.28 42.40 -8.72
C MET A 1 -11.54 40.96 -9.10
N ALA A 2 -12.77 40.63 -9.48
CA ALA A 2 -13.15 39.31 -9.97
C ALA A 2 -13.12 39.35 -11.50
N THR A 3 -12.38 38.43 -12.11
CA THR A 3 -12.35 38.27 -13.57
C THR A 3 -13.53 37.39 -13.95
N ILE A 4 -14.44 37.94 -14.76
CA ILE A 4 -15.56 37.22 -15.37
C ILE A 4 -15.05 36.71 -16.73
N ILE A 5 -14.99 35.39 -16.90
CA ILE A 5 -14.74 34.74 -18.19
C ILE A 5 -15.92 33.79 -18.41
N ASP A 6 -16.62 33.98 -19.54
CA ASP A 6 -17.57 33.06 -20.18
C ASP A 6 -18.84 32.61 -19.47
N GLY A 7 -19.54 33.50 -18.74
CA GLY A 7 -21.00 33.40 -18.54
C GLY A 7 -21.57 32.13 -17.86
N GLU A 8 -20.75 31.15 -17.52
CA GLU A 8 -21.09 29.98 -16.74
C GLU A 8 -20.80 30.30 -15.28
N VAL A 9 -21.86 30.36 -14.48
CA VAL A 9 -21.76 30.33 -13.03
C VAL A 9 -21.20 28.95 -12.68
N LEU A 10 -19.87 28.84 -12.54
CA LEU A 10 -19.24 27.72 -11.86
C LEU A 10 -19.71 27.76 -10.41
N SER A 11 -20.86 27.13 -10.17
CA SER A 11 -21.30 26.73 -8.85
C SER A 11 -20.19 25.87 -8.28
N THR A 12 -19.38 26.47 -7.41
CA THR A 12 -18.58 25.74 -6.44
C THR A 12 -19.58 25.13 -5.47
N GLY A 13 -20.27 24.09 -5.93
CA GLY A 13 -21.12 23.26 -5.11
C GLY A 13 -20.23 22.64 -4.06
N MET A 14 -20.13 23.31 -2.90
CA MET A 14 -19.72 22.63 -1.70
C MET A 14 -20.63 21.41 -1.60
N PRO A 15 -20.07 20.18 -1.52
CA PRO A 15 -20.88 18.98 -1.44
C PRO A 15 -21.82 19.19 -0.26
N THR A 16 -23.12 19.28 -0.54
CA THR A 16 -24.14 19.30 0.49
C THR A 16 -23.95 18.03 1.30
N SER A 17 -23.84 18.15 2.61
CA SER A 17 -23.65 17.03 3.55
C SER A 17 -24.74 15.95 3.47
N ASP A 18 -25.80 16.22 2.72
CA ASP A 18 -26.88 15.30 2.41
C ASP A 18 -26.59 14.40 1.19
N GLY A 19 -25.35 14.42 0.70
CA GLY A 19 -24.85 13.34 -0.14
C GLY A 19 -24.90 12.07 0.67
N GLU A 20 -26.04 11.37 0.60
CA GLU A 20 -26.14 9.96 0.96
C GLU A 20 -24.88 9.33 0.39
N TYR A 21 -23.93 8.98 1.27
CA TYR A 21 -22.88 8.06 0.92
C TYR A 21 -23.65 6.79 0.56
N HIS A 22 -24.01 6.67 -0.72
CA HIS A 22 -24.46 5.43 -1.29
C HIS A 22 -23.30 4.50 -1.00
N ALA A 23 -23.45 3.71 0.07
CA ALA A 23 -22.55 2.65 0.42
C ALA A 23 -22.44 1.86 -0.87
N GLY A 24 -21.33 2.07 -1.60
CA GLY A 24 -21.13 1.52 -2.94
C GLY A 24 -21.51 0.05 -2.84
N PRO A 25 -22.22 -0.49 -3.85
CA PRO A 25 -23.01 -1.71 -3.74
C PRO A 25 -22.22 -2.70 -2.89
N LYS A 26 -22.67 -2.89 -1.63
CA LYS A 26 -21.94 -3.69 -0.65
C LYS A 26 -21.61 -4.97 -1.38
N SER A 27 -20.32 -5.16 -1.70
CA SER A 27 -19.89 -6.35 -2.39
C SER A 27 -19.95 -7.43 -1.33
N TYR A 28 -21.16 -7.89 -1.05
CA TYR A 28 -21.43 -9.00 -0.18
C TYR A 28 -20.78 -10.18 -0.87
N VAL A 29 -19.50 -10.42 -0.54
CA VAL A 29 -19.01 -11.78 -0.55
C VAL A 29 -20.04 -12.54 0.26
N GLU A 30 -20.69 -13.53 -0.34
CA GLU A 30 -21.76 -14.27 0.33
C GLU A 30 -21.16 -14.91 1.59
N ASP A 31 -21.40 -14.29 2.75
CA ASP A 31 -20.81 -14.67 4.05
C ASP A 31 -21.16 -16.12 4.43
N GLU A 32 -22.15 -16.72 3.76
CA GLU A 32 -22.59 -18.12 3.90
C GLU A 32 -21.47 -19.16 3.76
N ALA A 33 -20.45 -18.90 2.92
CA ALA A 33 -19.36 -19.85 2.69
C ALA A 33 -18.27 -19.82 3.77
N LEU A 34 -18.25 -18.80 4.63
CA LEU A 34 -17.30 -18.66 5.72
C LEU A 34 -17.70 -19.53 6.92
N SER A 35 -16.71 -20.01 7.67
CA SER A 35 -16.99 -20.64 8.96
C SER A 35 -17.66 -19.65 9.91
N ALA A 36 -18.48 -20.15 10.84
CA ALA A 36 -19.21 -19.30 11.77
C ALA A 36 -18.27 -18.41 12.62
N ASP A 37 -17.09 -18.91 13.00
CA ASP A 37 -16.10 -18.16 13.77
C ASP A 37 -15.54 -16.97 12.97
N VAL A 38 -15.17 -17.22 11.71
CA VAL A 38 -14.66 -16.18 10.78
C VAL A 38 -15.73 -15.12 10.52
N ARG A 39 -16.99 -15.54 10.33
CA ARG A 39 -18.12 -14.63 10.13
C ARG A 39 -18.35 -13.75 11.35
N ASN A 40 -18.40 -14.35 12.54
CA ASN A 40 -18.58 -13.60 13.79
C ASN A 40 -17.45 -12.59 14.02
N LYS A 41 -16.20 -12.95 13.71
CA LYS A 41 -15.05 -12.02 13.80
C LYS A 41 -15.16 -10.86 12.81
N LEU A 42 -15.57 -11.15 11.57
CA LEU A 42 -15.75 -10.13 10.54
C LEU A 42 -16.88 -9.17 10.89
N ASP A 43 -18.01 -9.69 11.36
CA ASP A 43 -19.17 -8.89 11.75
C ASP A 43 -18.85 -8.02 12.97
N ALA A 44 -18.16 -8.57 13.98
CA ALA A 44 -17.69 -7.78 15.12
C ALA A 44 -16.74 -6.64 14.69
N LEU A 45 -15.86 -6.89 13.73
CA LEU A 45 -14.97 -5.86 13.19
C LEU A 45 -15.74 -4.79 12.40
N ARG A 46 -16.73 -5.18 11.59
CA ARG A 46 -17.60 -4.25 10.87
C ARG A 46 -18.39 -3.36 11.81
N GLU A 47 -19.05 -3.96 12.82
CA GLU A 47 -19.80 -3.21 13.85
C GLU A 47 -18.90 -2.23 14.60
N HIS A 48 -17.68 -2.64 14.95
CA HIS A 48 -16.71 -1.78 15.60
C HIS A 48 -16.29 -0.60 14.72
N VAL A 49 -15.97 -0.85 13.45
CA VAL A 49 -15.62 0.20 12.48
C VAL A 49 -16.79 1.17 12.24
N ASP A 50 -18.01 0.65 12.15
CA ASP A 50 -19.21 1.48 11.96
C ASP A 50 -19.48 2.35 13.19
N ALA A 51 -19.29 1.84 14.41
CA ALA A 51 -19.40 2.61 15.64
C ALA A 51 -18.34 3.74 15.71
N LEU A 52 -17.09 3.44 15.36
CA LEU A 52 -16.02 4.44 15.28
C LEU A 52 -16.30 5.49 14.19
N HIS A 53 -16.81 5.07 13.04
CA HIS A 53 -17.19 5.97 11.97
C HIS A 53 -18.31 6.92 12.38
N ALA A 54 -19.34 6.42 13.06
CA ALA A 54 -20.43 7.24 13.58
C ALA A 54 -19.93 8.29 14.60
N ASP A 55 -19.01 7.90 15.48
CA ASP A 55 -18.41 8.85 16.43
C ASP A 55 -17.56 9.93 15.73
N TYR A 56 -16.74 9.51 14.77
CA TYR A 56 -15.92 10.41 13.94
C TYR A 56 -16.80 11.42 13.19
N THR A 57 -17.85 10.96 12.51
CA THR A 57 -18.79 11.83 11.77
C THR A 57 -19.46 12.84 12.71
N ARG A 58 -19.97 12.38 13.86
CA ARG A 58 -20.58 13.26 14.88
C ARG A 58 -19.62 14.33 15.40
N LEU A 59 -18.33 14.01 15.55
CA LEU A 59 -17.31 14.98 15.97
C LEU A 59 -16.93 15.94 14.83
N SER A 60 -16.85 15.43 13.61
CA SER A 60 -16.65 16.24 12.40
C SER A 60 -17.76 17.28 12.23
N ASP A 61 -19.03 16.91 12.41
CA ASP A 61 -20.16 17.84 12.35
C ASP A 61 -20.03 18.96 13.39
N LYS A 62 -19.66 18.61 14.63
CA LYS A 62 -19.38 19.60 15.69
C LYS A 62 -18.20 20.50 15.37
N MET A 63 -17.17 19.96 14.71
CA MET A 63 -16.02 20.74 14.26
C MET A 63 -16.43 21.75 13.18
N PHE A 64 -17.27 21.35 12.22
CA PHE A 64 -17.83 22.24 11.21
C PHE A 64 -18.70 23.34 11.83
N GLU A 65 -19.59 23.00 12.75
CA GLU A 65 -20.40 23.98 13.49
C GLU A 65 -19.52 24.98 14.26
N ALA A 66 -18.51 24.49 14.98
CA ALA A 66 -17.57 25.35 15.70
C ALA A 66 -16.73 26.24 14.75
N GLY A 67 -16.38 25.72 13.56
CA GLY A 67 -15.69 26.47 12.52
C GLY A 67 -16.54 27.60 11.95
N LYS A 68 -17.84 27.36 11.78
CA LYS A 68 -18.81 28.40 11.39
C LYS A 68 -18.94 29.47 12.46
N GLU A 69 -19.17 29.08 13.72
CA GLU A 69 -19.25 30.01 14.85
C GLU A 69 -17.96 30.86 14.99
N HIS A 70 -16.80 30.24 14.81
CA HIS A 70 -15.51 30.94 14.83
C HIS A 70 -15.37 31.93 13.66
N SER A 71 -15.78 31.55 12.45
CA SER A 71 -15.75 32.43 11.28
C SER A 71 -16.69 33.63 11.44
N ASP A 72 -17.88 33.41 11.98
CA ASP A 72 -18.84 34.47 12.30
C ASP A 72 -18.29 35.42 13.37
N ALA A 73 -17.73 34.88 14.46
CA ALA A 73 -17.11 35.68 15.52
C ALA A 73 -15.90 36.48 15.00
N LYS A 74 -15.09 35.88 14.14
CA LYS A 74 -13.96 36.54 13.47
C LYS A 74 -14.44 37.71 12.61
N LEU A 75 -15.49 37.51 11.81
CA LEU A 75 -16.07 38.57 10.99
C LEU A 75 -16.60 39.71 11.86
N GLN A 76 -17.33 39.39 12.94
CA GLN A 76 -17.84 40.39 13.88
C GLN A 76 -16.73 41.18 14.57
N PHE A 77 -15.61 40.53 14.89
CA PHE A 77 -14.43 41.20 15.43
C PHE A 77 -13.75 42.06 14.36
N GLN A 78 -13.57 41.56 13.14
CA GLN A 78 -12.99 42.33 12.02
C GLN A 78 -13.80 43.56 11.65
N ILE A 79 -15.13 43.48 11.71
CA ILE A 79 -16.02 44.63 11.46
C ILE A 79 -15.68 45.81 12.39
N ILE A 80 -15.25 45.56 13.63
CA ILE A 80 -14.92 46.63 14.59
C ILE A 80 -13.44 47.02 14.61
N THR A 81 -12.53 46.20 14.06
CA THR A 81 -11.08 46.42 14.10
C THR A 81 -10.45 46.80 12.76
N ASP A 82 -11.02 46.35 11.64
CA ASP A 82 -10.49 46.57 10.30
C ASP A 82 -11.35 47.62 9.55
N PRO A 83 -10.80 48.82 9.23
CA PRO A 83 -11.53 49.87 8.52
C PRO A 83 -12.13 49.40 7.20
N SER A 84 -11.43 48.53 6.46
CA SER A 84 -11.85 48.09 5.14
C SER A 84 -13.05 47.13 5.22
N VAL A 85 -13.07 46.28 6.24
CA VAL A 85 -14.21 45.39 6.50
C VAL A 85 -15.38 46.20 7.07
N ALA A 86 -15.13 47.11 8.01
CA ALA A 86 -16.14 48.00 8.59
C ALA A 86 -16.94 48.75 7.51
N MET A 87 -16.26 49.38 6.54
CA MET A 87 -16.89 50.10 5.44
C MET A 87 -17.80 49.21 4.58
N ARG A 88 -17.41 47.95 4.32
CA ARG A 88 -18.24 47.00 3.54
C ARG A 88 -19.56 46.65 4.26
N TYR A 89 -19.56 46.70 5.58
CA TYR A 89 -20.74 46.43 6.42
C TYR A 89 -21.43 47.71 6.92
N GLY A 90 -21.08 48.88 6.37
CA GLY A 90 -21.73 50.15 6.69
C GLY A 90 -21.39 50.72 8.07
N GLN A 91 -20.32 50.27 8.73
CA GLN A 91 -19.81 50.88 9.95
C GLN A 91 -18.76 51.96 9.64
N ALA A 92 -18.95 53.15 10.22
CA ALA A 92 -18.10 54.32 10.00
C ALA A 92 -17.03 54.54 11.09
N PHE A 93 -17.04 53.74 12.16
CA PHE A 93 -16.18 53.94 13.33
C PHE A 93 -15.51 52.64 13.75
N ILE A 94 -14.24 52.75 14.13
CA ILE A 94 -13.42 51.68 14.70
C ILE A 94 -13.42 51.87 16.21
N TYR A 95 -13.55 50.78 16.96
CA TYR A 95 -13.52 50.84 18.42
C TYR A 95 -12.08 50.75 18.92
N GLU A 96 -11.73 51.61 19.89
CA GLU A 96 -10.45 51.52 20.60
C GLU A 96 -10.38 50.21 21.42
N GLU A 97 -9.17 49.69 21.64
CA GLU A 97 -8.93 48.42 22.34
C GLU A 97 -9.51 48.40 23.77
N ASP A 98 -9.59 49.57 24.41
CA ASP A 98 -10.14 49.70 25.75
C ASP A 98 -11.66 49.74 25.82
N SER A 99 -12.33 49.90 24.67
CA SER A 99 -13.78 49.94 24.60
C SER A 99 -14.40 48.63 25.12
N PRO A 100 -15.49 48.70 25.91
CA PRO A 100 -16.23 47.51 26.34
C PRO A 100 -16.68 46.63 25.17
N VAL A 101 -17.00 47.24 24.02
CA VAL A 101 -17.41 46.53 22.80
C VAL A 101 -16.24 45.73 22.23
N TYR A 102 -15.04 46.32 22.15
CA TYR A 102 -13.85 45.63 21.70
C TYR A 102 -13.54 44.42 22.59
N LYS A 103 -13.47 44.62 23.91
CA LYS A 103 -13.18 43.55 24.88
C LYS A 103 -14.20 42.42 24.80
N SER A 104 -15.49 42.74 24.66
CA SER A 104 -16.55 41.74 24.50
C SER A 104 -16.41 40.93 23.21
N ARG A 105 -16.21 41.60 22.07
CA ARG A 105 -16.06 40.92 20.76
C ARG A 105 -14.77 40.10 20.67
N LYS A 106 -13.67 40.62 21.20
CA LYS A 106 -12.40 39.89 21.32
C LYS A 106 -12.57 38.65 22.20
N GLY A 107 -13.21 38.78 23.36
CA GLY A 107 -13.50 37.65 24.25
C GLY A 107 -14.33 36.56 23.57
N ALA A 108 -15.40 36.94 22.85
CA ALA A 108 -16.20 36.00 22.08
C ALA A 108 -15.40 35.33 20.95
N PHE A 109 -14.58 36.09 20.23
CA PHE A 109 -13.69 35.54 19.21
C PHE A 109 -12.69 34.54 19.80
N ASP A 110 -11.99 34.90 20.88
CA ASP A 110 -11.00 34.05 21.55
C ASP A 110 -11.63 32.75 22.10
N GLU A 111 -12.84 32.84 22.66
CA GLU A 111 -13.62 31.68 23.13
C GLU A 111 -13.99 30.74 21.99
N LYS A 112 -14.55 31.26 20.89
CA LYS A 112 -14.92 30.45 19.72
C LYS A 112 -13.70 29.86 19.02
N ALA A 113 -12.60 30.60 18.93
CA ALA A 113 -11.32 30.09 18.40
C ALA A 113 -10.78 28.94 19.25
N LYS A 114 -10.89 29.02 20.59
CA LYS A 114 -10.54 27.91 21.48
C LYS A 114 -11.46 26.70 21.26
N LYS A 115 -12.77 26.89 21.26
CA LYS A 115 -13.75 25.81 21.00
C LYS A 115 -13.49 25.11 19.67
N HIS A 116 -13.18 25.87 18.61
CA HIS A 116 -12.86 25.30 17.30
C HIS A 116 -11.57 24.48 17.33
N ARG A 117 -10.49 24.99 17.94
CA ARG A 117 -9.25 24.21 18.12
C ARG A 117 -9.47 22.92 18.92
N ASP A 118 -10.24 23.00 20.01
CA ASP A 118 -10.58 21.83 20.83
C ASP A 118 -11.41 20.81 20.02
N SER A 119 -12.27 21.26 19.10
CA SER A 119 -13.04 20.38 18.22
C SER A 119 -12.21 19.72 17.13
N ILE A 120 -11.20 20.43 16.59
CA ILE A 120 -10.23 19.86 15.63
C ILE A 120 -9.46 18.73 16.31
N ALA A 121 -8.85 18.99 17.47
CA ALA A 121 -8.06 17.99 18.20
C ALA A 121 -8.87 16.73 18.55
N LYS A 122 -10.15 16.89 18.91
CA LYS A 122 -11.06 15.76 19.16
C LYS A 122 -11.37 14.96 17.89
N THR A 123 -11.57 15.65 16.77
CA THR A 123 -11.87 15.02 15.48
C THR A 123 -10.65 14.27 14.94
N GLU A 124 -9.45 14.85 15.06
CA GLU A 124 -8.19 14.20 14.72
C GLU A 124 -7.99 12.92 15.55
N ALA A 125 -8.15 13.00 16.87
CA ALA A 125 -8.04 11.83 17.76
C ALA A 125 -9.07 10.72 17.43
N ALA A 126 -10.29 11.09 17.02
CA ALA A 126 -11.28 10.11 16.57
C ALA A 126 -10.94 9.52 15.20
N GLY A 127 -10.38 10.32 14.29
CA GLY A 127 -9.90 9.87 12.99
C GLY A 127 -8.78 8.85 13.11
N GLU A 128 -7.79 9.10 13.97
CA GLU A 128 -6.70 8.17 14.27
C GLU A 128 -7.22 6.80 14.74
N ARG A 129 -8.20 6.80 15.66
CA ARG A 129 -8.87 5.57 16.14
C ARG A 129 -9.66 4.85 15.06
N TYR A 130 -10.29 5.59 14.15
CA TYR A 130 -11.09 5.01 13.06
C TYR A 130 -10.24 4.36 11.96
N HIS A 131 -9.14 5.02 11.56
CA HIS A 131 -8.38 4.59 10.37
C HIS A 131 -7.69 3.23 10.54
N GLY A 132 -7.21 2.89 11.74
CA GLY A 132 -6.55 1.60 12.01
C GLY A 132 -7.47 0.39 11.77
N PRO A 133 -8.57 0.27 12.52
CA PRO A 133 -9.58 -0.77 12.32
C PRO A 133 -10.18 -0.78 10.91
N LYS A 134 -10.40 0.40 10.30
CA LYS A 134 -10.90 0.47 8.92
C LYS A 134 -9.92 -0.10 7.90
N ALA A 135 -8.62 0.17 8.05
CA ALA A 135 -7.59 -0.39 7.19
C ALA A 135 -7.51 -1.92 7.35
N LEU A 136 -7.62 -2.43 8.58
CA LEU A 136 -7.69 -3.86 8.85
C LEU A 136 -8.92 -4.51 8.18
N LEU A 137 -10.11 -3.91 8.35
CA LEU A 137 -11.34 -4.40 7.72
C LEU A 137 -11.18 -4.50 6.20
N ASN A 138 -10.69 -3.45 5.55
CA ASN A 138 -10.46 -3.45 4.10
C ASN A 138 -9.48 -4.56 3.68
N LYS A 139 -8.44 -4.84 4.47
CA LYS A 139 -7.45 -5.90 4.20
C LYS A 139 -8.09 -7.29 4.33
N VAL A 140 -8.86 -7.50 5.39
CA VAL A 140 -9.59 -8.76 5.65
C VAL A 140 -10.64 -9.03 4.57
N GLU A 141 -11.43 -8.02 4.19
CA GLU A 141 -12.46 -8.17 3.15
C GLU A 141 -11.84 -8.46 1.78
N LYS A 142 -10.74 -7.79 1.42
CA LYS A 142 -9.98 -8.10 0.18
C LYS A 142 -9.44 -9.53 0.21
N TYR A 143 -8.88 -9.97 1.33
CA TYR A 143 -8.38 -11.33 1.49
C TYR A 143 -9.49 -12.37 1.29
N ILE A 144 -10.64 -12.17 1.95
CA ILE A 144 -11.82 -13.02 1.82
C ILE A 144 -12.38 -12.99 0.39
N GLN A 145 -12.41 -11.82 -0.28
CA GLN A 145 -12.89 -11.71 -1.66
C GLN A 145 -12.00 -12.45 -2.67
N LYS A 146 -10.69 -12.49 -2.40
CA LYS A 146 -9.70 -13.14 -3.25
C LYS A 146 -9.62 -14.65 -3.01
N HIS A 147 -9.57 -15.06 -1.74
CA HIS A 147 -9.28 -16.44 -1.34
C HIS A 147 -10.45 -17.17 -0.68
N GLY A 148 -11.51 -16.47 -0.28
CA GLY A 148 -12.73 -17.10 0.20
C GLY A 148 -13.37 -17.91 -0.92
N ALA A 149 -14.04 -19.00 -0.54
CA ALA A 149 -14.75 -19.87 -1.46
C ALA A 149 -15.79 -19.07 -2.26
N ARG A 150 -15.42 -18.60 -3.46
CA ARG A 150 -16.37 -18.03 -4.39
C ARG A 150 -17.32 -19.15 -4.75
N ARG A 151 -18.60 -18.98 -4.41
CA ARG A 151 -19.65 -19.80 -5.02
C ARG A 151 -19.42 -19.68 -6.53
N ALA A 152 -19.12 -20.79 -7.18
CA ALA A 152 -18.96 -20.85 -8.63
C ALA A 152 -20.16 -20.10 -9.22
N ARG A 153 -19.90 -19.03 -10.01
CA ARG A 153 -21.00 -18.24 -10.58
C ARG A 153 -21.92 -19.23 -11.29
N PRO A 154 -23.23 -19.27 -10.98
CA PRO A 154 -24.13 -20.31 -11.48
C PRO A 154 -24.12 -20.48 -13.01
N TRP A 155 -23.69 -19.46 -13.74
CA TRP A 155 -23.67 -19.40 -15.19
C TRP A 155 -22.30 -19.63 -15.84
N ALA A 156 -21.20 -19.68 -15.07
CA ALA A 156 -19.89 -19.97 -15.65
C ALA A 156 -19.76 -21.50 -15.80
N PRO A 157 -19.55 -22.05 -17.00
CA PRO A 157 -19.20 -23.45 -17.19
C PRO A 157 -17.80 -23.66 -16.63
N VAL A 158 -17.72 -23.96 -15.34
CA VAL A 158 -16.46 -24.26 -14.66
C VAL A 158 -16.02 -25.65 -15.14
N GLU A 159 -14.93 -25.70 -15.90
CA GLU A 159 -14.24 -26.94 -16.26
C GLU A 159 -13.93 -27.72 -14.97
N THR A 160 -14.02 -29.04 -15.00
CA THR A 160 -14.08 -29.90 -13.81
C THR A 160 -12.89 -29.74 -12.86
N GLU A 161 -11.73 -29.30 -13.33
CA GLU A 161 -10.53 -29.07 -12.51
C GLU A 161 -10.62 -27.82 -11.64
N GLU A 162 -11.28 -26.74 -12.10
CA GLU A 162 -11.49 -25.54 -11.28
C GLU A 162 -12.51 -25.79 -10.15
N LYS A 163 -13.45 -26.73 -10.31
CA LYS A 163 -14.39 -27.07 -9.23
C LYS A 163 -13.71 -27.72 -8.02
N GLU A 164 -12.67 -28.52 -8.23
CA GLU A 164 -11.89 -29.12 -7.14
C GLU A 164 -11.00 -28.07 -6.45
N ALA A 165 -10.40 -27.14 -7.22
CA ALA A 165 -9.63 -26.03 -6.65
C ALA A 165 -10.50 -25.05 -5.85
N VAL A 166 -11.73 -24.77 -6.30
CA VAL A 166 -12.69 -23.90 -5.58
C VAL A 166 -13.26 -24.58 -4.33
N ALA A 167 -13.45 -25.91 -4.35
CA ALA A 167 -13.81 -26.68 -3.15
C ALA A 167 -12.63 -26.78 -2.15
N ALA A 168 -11.38 -26.77 -2.64
CA ALA A 168 -10.16 -26.72 -1.82
C ALA A 168 -9.85 -25.31 -1.27
N GLY A 169 -10.43 -24.25 -1.85
CA GLY A 169 -10.26 -22.85 -1.46
C GLY A 169 -11.07 -22.40 -0.24
N ALA A 170 -11.75 -23.31 0.46
CA ALA A 170 -12.35 -22.96 1.74
C ALA A 170 -11.23 -22.62 2.75
N LEU A 171 -11.22 -21.39 3.25
CA LEU A 171 -10.34 -20.96 4.33
C LEU A 171 -10.50 -21.92 5.51
N LYS A 172 -9.47 -22.72 5.79
CA LYS A 172 -9.52 -23.75 6.83
C LYS A 172 -9.27 -23.08 8.19
N PRO A 173 -9.97 -23.47 9.26
CA PRO A 173 -9.63 -22.96 10.58
C PRO A 173 -8.20 -23.39 10.94
N ALA A 174 -7.36 -22.42 11.33
CA ALA A 174 -6.03 -22.69 11.82
C ALA A 174 -6.10 -23.33 13.21
N ALA A 175 -5.09 -24.14 13.54
CA ALA A 175 -4.91 -24.61 14.91
C ALA A 175 -4.78 -23.40 15.85
N LYS A 176 -5.60 -23.36 16.90
CA LYS A 176 -5.50 -22.30 17.92
C LYS A 176 -4.11 -22.37 18.57
N PRO A 177 -3.41 -21.23 18.71
CA PRO A 177 -2.09 -21.23 19.32
C PRO A 177 -2.19 -21.66 20.79
N ALA A 178 -1.30 -22.57 21.21
CA ALA A 178 -1.27 -23.10 22.57
C ALA A 178 -0.57 -22.13 23.53
N ILE A 179 -1.24 -21.01 23.85
CA ILE A 179 -0.70 -19.94 24.70
C ILE A 179 -1.29 -20.06 26.10
N LYS A 180 -0.46 -19.83 27.13
CA LYS A 180 -0.95 -19.58 28.48
C LYS A 180 -1.29 -18.10 28.60
N PHE A 181 -2.57 -17.80 28.74
CA PHE A 181 -3.02 -16.41 28.89
C PHE A 181 -2.51 -15.82 30.21
N PRO A 182 -1.81 -14.68 30.18
CA PRO A 182 -1.41 -13.97 31.38
C PRO A 182 -2.63 -13.30 32.05
N ALA A 183 -2.45 -12.78 33.26
CA ALA A 183 -3.45 -11.92 33.89
C ALA A 183 -3.71 -10.66 33.06
N VAL A 184 -4.93 -10.10 33.15
CA VAL A 184 -5.37 -8.95 32.33
C VAL A 184 -4.40 -7.77 32.41
N ASP A 185 -3.87 -7.46 33.60
CA ASP A 185 -2.92 -6.35 33.81
C ASP A 185 -1.57 -6.54 33.08
N ARG A 186 -1.23 -7.77 32.70
CA ARG A 186 0.02 -8.11 32.00
C ARG A 186 -0.18 -8.30 30.48
N LEU A 187 -1.43 -8.35 30.00
CA LEU A 187 -1.72 -8.48 28.57
C LEU A 187 -1.04 -7.40 27.72
N PRO A 188 -1.06 -6.09 28.08
CA PRO A 188 -0.41 -5.06 27.25
C PRO A 188 1.09 -5.32 27.07
N ALA A 189 1.79 -5.71 28.14
CA ALA A 189 3.22 -5.97 28.09
C ALA A 189 3.58 -7.19 27.23
N GLU A 190 2.80 -8.27 27.32
CA GLU A 190 3.00 -9.45 26.48
C GLU A 190 2.67 -9.18 25.01
N ILE A 191 1.63 -8.40 24.72
CA ILE A 191 1.30 -7.99 23.34
C ILE A 191 2.45 -7.16 22.75
N GLU A 192 2.98 -6.19 23.48
CA GLU A 192 4.12 -5.39 23.03
C GLU A 192 5.38 -6.24 22.80
N LYS A 193 5.61 -7.28 23.60
CA LYS A 193 6.69 -8.24 23.36
C LYS A 193 6.56 -8.94 22.00
N PHE A 194 5.39 -9.49 21.68
CA PHE A 194 5.15 -10.14 20.38
C PHE A 194 5.17 -9.14 19.20
N ARG A 195 4.76 -7.89 19.43
CA ARG A 195 4.87 -6.82 18.42
C ARG A 195 6.33 -6.50 18.10
N ASN A 196 7.18 -6.41 19.12
CA ASN A 196 8.61 -6.18 18.97
C ASN A 196 9.30 -7.38 18.31
N GLU A 197 8.97 -8.61 18.70
CA GLU A 197 9.47 -9.82 18.05
C GLU A 197 9.07 -9.86 16.56
N GLY A 198 7.81 -9.52 16.25
CA GLY A 198 7.35 -9.39 14.88
C GLY A 198 8.06 -8.27 14.10
N ALA A 199 8.53 -7.20 14.75
CA ALA A 199 9.34 -6.18 14.09
C ALA A 199 10.76 -6.68 13.78
N THR A 200 11.38 -7.41 14.72
CA THR A 200 12.67 -8.09 14.50
C THR A 200 12.59 -9.08 13.34
N LEU A 201 11.57 -9.96 13.30
CA LEU A 201 11.41 -10.91 12.21
C LEU A 201 11.22 -10.25 10.83
N ARG A 202 10.56 -9.08 10.78
CA ARG A 202 10.45 -8.31 9.52
C ARG A 202 11.79 -7.68 9.11
N ALA A 203 12.62 -7.27 10.07
CA ALA A 203 13.98 -6.78 9.81
C ALA A 203 14.85 -7.92 9.26
N ASP A 204 14.83 -9.08 9.89
CA ASP A 204 15.51 -10.30 9.43
C ASP A 204 15.04 -10.70 8.01
N ARG A 205 13.74 -10.57 7.72
CA ARG A 205 13.18 -10.83 6.38
C ARG A 205 13.76 -9.86 5.36
N HIS A 206 13.90 -8.59 5.71
CA HIS A 206 14.51 -7.58 4.87
C HIS A 206 16.01 -7.82 4.66
N GLU A 207 16.71 -8.33 5.67
CA GLU A 207 18.11 -8.76 5.57
C GLU A 207 18.27 -9.91 4.56
N ILE A 208 17.40 -10.93 4.61
CA ILE A 208 17.40 -12.04 3.66
C ILE A 208 17.13 -11.55 2.23
N LEU A 209 16.18 -10.60 2.06
CA LEU A 209 15.89 -10.01 0.75
C LEU A 209 17.04 -9.17 0.21
N SER A 210 17.77 -8.49 1.09
CA SER A 210 18.89 -7.62 0.73
C SER A 210 20.21 -8.37 0.57
N ALA A 211 20.29 -9.63 1.02
CA ALA A 211 21.50 -10.45 0.87
C ALA A 211 21.94 -10.54 -0.60
N ALA A 212 23.24 -10.55 -0.83
CA ALA A 212 23.80 -10.70 -2.17
C ALA A 212 23.45 -12.08 -2.77
N PHE A 213 23.46 -12.17 -4.09
CA PHE A 213 23.45 -13.46 -4.78
C PHE A 213 24.88 -13.97 -4.96
N PRO A 214 25.13 -15.28 -4.89
CA PRO A 214 26.45 -15.83 -5.11
C PRO A 214 26.94 -15.52 -6.52
N SER A 215 28.21 -15.14 -6.65
CA SER A 215 28.87 -14.90 -7.93
C SER A 215 28.71 -16.10 -8.89
N SER A 216 28.67 -17.32 -8.35
CA SER A 216 28.44 -18.56 -9.09
C SER A 216 27.07 -18.65 -9.78
N GLU A 217 26.03 -18.00 -9.24
CA GLU A 217 24.70 -17.92 -9.88
C GLU A 217 24.61 -16.75 -10.86
N ILE A 218 25.26 -15.63 -10.52
CA ILE A 218 25.24 -14.41 -11.34
C ILE A 218 26.08 -14.56 -12.60
N PHE A 219 27.23 -15.23 -12.52
CA PHE A 219 28.17 -15.36 -13.63
C PHE A 219 27.56 -16.06 -14.87
N PRO A 220 26.86 -17.21 -14.75
CA PRO A 220 26.17 -17.81 -15.89
C PRO A 220 25.11 -16.91 -16.53
N ARG A 221 24.37 -16.14 -15.71
CA ARG A 221 23.35 -15.19 -16.20
C ARG A 221 23.98 -14.02 -16.96
N MET A 222 25.02 -13.43 -16.37
CA MET A 222 25.83 -12.38 -16.99
C MET A 222 26.40 -12.85 -18.34
N LYS A 223 26.92 -14.09 -18.38
CA LYS A 223 27.45 -14.68 -19.62
C LYS A 223 26.35 -14.83 -20.68
N ALA A 224 25.18 -15.33 -20.31
CA ALA A 224 24.03 -15.45 -21.22
C ALA A 224 23.58 -14.08 -21.76
N GLU A 225 23.61 -13.04 -20.93
CA GLU A 225 23.28 -11.67 -21.32
C GLU A 225 24.27 -11.11 -22.36
N VAL A 226 25.58 -11.26 -22.13
CA VAL A 226 26.61 -10.84 -23.09
C VAL A 226 26.53 -11.65 -24.39
N GLU A 227 26.19 -12.94 -24.31
CA GLU A 227 25.98 -13.79 -25.47
C GLU A 227 24.81 -13.33 -26.33
N GLU A 228 23.69 -12.98 -25.71
CA GLU A 228 22.55 -12.44 -26.42
C GLU A 228 22.87 -11.07 -27.05
N LEU A 229 23.55 -10.19 -26.33
CA LEU A 229 23.99 -8.90 -26.88
C LEU A 229 24.91 -9.09 -28.10
N ALA A 230 25.86 -10.01 -28.03
CA ALA A 230 26.75 -10.33 -29.15
C ALA A 230 25.97 -10.94 -30.33
N ARG A 231 24.94 -11.75 -30.07
CA ARG A 231 24.05 -12.29 -31.11
C ARG A 231 23.27 -11.18 -31.81
N LEU A 232 22.70 -10.25 -31.06
CA LEU A 232 21.96 -9.10 -31.57
C LEU A 232 22.85 -8.11 -32.32
N GLY A 233 24.12 -7.97 -31.92
CA GLY A 233 25.09 -7.08 -32.54
C GLY A 233 25.74 -7.57 -33.83
N ARG A 234 25.48 -8.83 -34.24
CA ARG A 234 26.13 -9.45 -35.40
C ARG A 234 25.62 -8.84 -36.72
N PRO A 235 26.50 -8.23 -37.56
CA PRO A 235 26.12 -7.78 -38.90
C PRO A 235 25.72 -8.96 -39.80
N ASN A 236 24.71 -8.76 -40.63
CA ASN A 236 24.27 -9.75 -41.62
C ASN A 236 24.95 -9.49 -42.98
N VAL A 237 25.87 -10.39 -43.34
CA VAL A 237 26.63 -10.33 -44.60
C VAL A 237 26.02 -11.18 -45.71
N LEU A 238 24.94 -11.93 -45.44
CA LEU A 238 24.35 -12.84 -46.44
C LEU A 238 23.91 -12.10 -47.69
N GLN A 239 23.37 -10.88 -47.57
CA GLN A 239 22.98 -10.11 -48.74
C GLN A 239 24.15 -9.77 -49.67
N LEU A 240 25.32 -9.45 -49.12
CA LEU A 240 26.54 -9.19 -49.92
C LEU A 240 26.98 -10.46 -50.67
N ILE A 241 26.77 -11.64 -50.07
CA ILE A 241 27.10 -12.93 -50.69
C ILE A 241 26.07 -13.30 -51.77
N ASP A 242 24.78 -13.22 -51.44
CA ASP A 242 23.68 -13.71 -52.28
C ASP A 242 23.36 -12.77 -53.45
N HIS A 243 23.58 -11.47 -53.29
CA HIS A 243 23.22 -10.44 -54.28
C HIS A 243 24.42 -9.67 -54.85
N GLY A 244 25.65 -10.01 -54.42
CA GLY A 244 26.89 -9.44 -54.95
C GLY A 244 27.24 -8.07 -54.38
N PRO A 245 28.29 -7.42 -54.92
CA PRO A 245 28.92 -6.23 -54.32
C PRO A 245 28.03 -4.97 -54.30
N THR A 246 26.90 -4.99 -55.02
CA THR A 246 25.90 -3.92 -54.98
C THR A 246 24.98 -4.01 -53.76
N ALA A 247 24.89 -5.18 -53.11
CA ALA A 247 24.20 -5.33 -51.84
C ALA A 247 25.16 -5.03 -50.69
N GLY A 248 24.80 -4.07 -49.84
CA GLY A 248 25.61 -3.69 -48.68
C GLY A 248 25.53 -4.69 -47.53
N ILE A 249 26.36 -4.49 -46.50
CA ILE A 249 26.24 -5.18 -45.22
C ILE A 249 25.00 -4.64 -44.50
N ILE A 250 24.13 -5.52 -44.02
CA ILE A 250 23.02 -5.12 -43.16
C ILE A 250 23.52 -5.04 -41.72
N TRP A 251 23.53 -3.82 -41.18
CA TRP A 251 23.81 -3.58 -39.77
C TRP A 251 22.55 -3.82 -38.93
N PRO A 252 22.69 -4.30 -37.67
CA PRO A 252 21.57 -4.39 -36.75
C PRO A 252 20.86 -3.04 -36.60
N ASN A 253 19.52 -3.05 -36.59
CA ASN A 253 18.75 -1.83 -36.38
C ASN A 253 18.69 -1.50 -34.87
N TYR A 254 19.57 -0.59 -34.45
CA TYR A 254 19.67 -0.20 -33.04
C TYR A 254 18.45 0.58 -32.53
N GLU A 255 17.72 1.28 -33.39
CA GLU A 255 16.49 1.98 -32.98
C GLU A 255 15.36 1.00 -32.62
N THR A 256 15.25 -0.14 -33.33
CA THR A 256 14.31 -1.21 -32.97
C THR A 256 14.70 -1.95 -31.70
N ILE A 257 16.00 -1.97 -31.35
CA ILE A 257 16.49 -2.53 -30.09
C ILE A 257 16.14 -1.61 -28.92
N THR A 258 16.16 -0.28 -29.11
CA THR A 258 15.82 0.70 -28.07
C THR A 258 14.31 0.97 -27.92
N ARG A 259 13.51 0.86 -29.00
CA ARG A 259 12.07 1.23 -29.00
C ARG A 259 11.08 0.05 -29.03
N GLY A 260 11.56 -1.18 -29.12
CA GLY A 260 10.70 -2.36 -29.11
C GLY A 260 10.10 -2.58 -27.71
N ALA A 261 8.78 -2.59 -27.62
CA ALA A 261 8.05 -3.13 -26.48
C ALA A 261 8.57 -4.55 -26.18
N GLY A 262 9.51 -4.64 -25.24
CA GLY A 262 9.90 -5.87 -24.61
C GLY A 262 10.60 -6.94 -25.43
N ILE A 263 11.59 -6.58 -26.25
CA ILE A 263 12.71 -7.50 -26.49
C ILE A 263 13.77 -7.22 -25.41
N GLY A 264 13.40 -7.47 -24.15
CA GLY A 264 14.42 -7.76 -23.15
C GLY A 264 15.14 -9.03 -23.60
N VAL A 265 16.44 -9.16 -23.30
CA VAL A 265 17.08 -10.47 -23.33
C VAL A 265 16.20 -11.37 -22.47
N ARG A 266 15.44 -12.30 -23.08
CA ARG A 266 14.69 -13.28 -22.32
C ARG A 266 15.71 -14.25 -21.74
N LEU A 267 16.26 -13.91 -20.58
CA LEU A 267 17.07 -14.86 -19.86
C LEU A 267 16.13 -16.01 -19.43
N PRO A 268 16.60 -17.27 -19.47
CA PRO A 268 15.87 -18.37 -18.87
C PRO A 268 15.51 -18.02 -17.41
N GLY A 269 14.21 -17.89 -17.13
CA GLY A 269 13.69 -17.55 -15.80
C GLY A 269 13.19 -16.12 -15.60
N ASP A 270 13.31 -15.21 -16.59
CA ASP A 270 12.76 -13.86 -16.47
C ASP A 270 11.23 -13.84 -16.67
N ILE A 271 10.52 -13.26 -15.69
CA ILE A 271 9.08 -12.98 -15.77
C ILE A 271 8.90 -11.47 -15.98
N GLY A 272 8.57 -11.07 -17.22
CA GLY A 272 7.87 -9.80 -17.50
C GLY A 272 8.66 -8.49 -17.46
N PHE A 273 9.93 -8.46 -17.03
CA PHE A 273 10.73 -7.22 -17.04
C PHE A 273 11.60 -7.12 -18.28
N THR A 274 11.51 -5.99 -18.97
CA THR A 274 12.28 -5.72 -20.17
C THR A 274 13.28 -4.62 -19.87
N ARG A 275 14.56 -4.99 -19.81
CA ARG A 275 15.64 -4.03 -19.57
C ARG A 275 15.87 -3.22 -20.85
N ALA A 276 15.72 -1.90 -20.75
CA ALA A 276 16.13 -1.01 -21.82
C ALA A 276 17.66 -0.90 -21.81
N VAL A 277 18.31 -1.19 -22.94
CA VAL A 277 19.73 -0.90 -23.12
C VAL A 277 19.82 0.50 -23.71
N ASP A 278 20.16 1.48 -22.87
CA ASP A 278 20.32 2.88 -23.29
C ASP A 278 21.61 3.14 -24.11
N ALA A 279 22.36 2.09 -24.41
CA ALA A 279 23.59 2.11 -25.21
C ALA A 279 23.39 1.38 -26.55
N PRO A 280 22.90 2.04 -27.61
CA PRO A 280 22.58 1.39 -28.89
C PRO A 280 23.78 0.70 -29.54
N HIS A 281 24.99 1.12 -29.23
CA HIS A 281 26.23 0.54 -29.77
C HIS A 281 26.75 -0.67 -29.00
N LEU A 282 26.21 -0.95 -27.80
CA LEU A 282 26.68 -2.02 -26.92
C LEU A 282 26.58 -3.42 -27.55
N PRO A 283 25.50 -3.80 -28.28
CA PRO A 283 25.45 -5.08 -28.97
C PRO A 283 26.61 -5.28 -29.94
N LEU A 284 26.96 -4.26 -30.73
CA LEU A 284 28.07 -4.35 -31.69
C LEU A 284 29.42 -4.53 -30.97
N ILE A 285 29.63 -3.80 -29.88
CA ILE A 285 30.83 -3.95 -29.04
C ILE A 285 30.90 -5.36 -28.46
N ALA A 286 29.78 -5.88 -27.94
CA ALA A 286 29.70 -7.25 -27.42
C ALA A 286 30.00 -8.29 -28.51
N TRP A 287 29.58 -8.06 -29.76
CA TRP A 287 29.92 -8.92 -30.88
C TRP A 287 31.42 -8.89 -31.22
N MET A 288 32.03 -7.70 -31.27
CA MET A 288 33.45 -7.54 -31.62
C MET A 288 34.41 -7.99 -30.50
N PHE A 289 34.03 -7.75 -29.23
CA PHE A 289 34.91 -7.87 -28.06
C PHE A 289 34.31 -8.76 -26.97
N LYS A 290 33.55 -9.80 -27.36
CA LYS A 290 32.82 -10.68 -26.43
C LYS A 290 33.71 -11.17 -25.28
N ASP A 291 34.87 -11.74 -25.61
CA ASP A 291 35.75 -12.37 -24.62
C ASP A 291 36.43 -11.33 -23.71
N GLN A 292 36.80 -10.17 -24.26
CA GLN A 292 37.37 -9.08 -23.45
C GLN A 292 36.31 -8.49 -22.52
N LEU A 293 35.08 -8.34 -22.98
CA LEU A 293 33.95 -7.85 -22.18
C LEU A 293 33.62 -8.83 -21.05
N LEU A 294 33.51 -10.13 -21.34
CA LEU A 294 33.29 -11.16 -20.33
C LEU A 294 34.39 -11.17 -19.28
N LYS A 295 35.66 -11.14 -19.71
CA LYS A 295 36.81 -11.11 -18.79
C LYS A 295 36.81 -9.86 -17.90
N ALA A 296 36.46 -8.71 -18.45
CA ALA A 296 36.36 -7.47 -17.68
C ALA A 296 35.23 -7.56 -16.63
N LEU A 297 34.04 -8.00 -17.04
CA LEU A 297 32.90 -8.16 -16.13
C LEU A 297 33.13 -9.24 -15.06
N GLU A 298 33.84 -10.32 -15.39
CA GLU A 298 34.23 -11.34 -14.41
C GLU A 298 35.18 -10.79 -13.34
N ALA A 299 36.15 -9.95 -13.74
CA ALA A 299 37.04 -9.28 -12.80
C ALA A 299 36.27 -8.33 -11.88
N GLU A 300 35.36 -7.53 -12.42
CA GLU A 300 34.46 -6.66 -11.66
C GLU A 300 33.58 -7.47 -10.69
N LEU A 301 32.96 -8.55 -11.18
CA LEU A 301 32.13 -9.41 -10.33
C LEU A 301 32.95 -10.01 -9.19
N THR A 302 34.18 -10.45 -9.46
CA THR A 302 35.07 -11.01 -8.43
C THR A 302 35.47 -9.96 -7.39
N GLU A 303 35.74 -8.72 -7.82
CA GLU A 303 36.12 -7.62 -6.93
C GLU A 303 34.98 -7.21 -5.98
N PHE A 304 33.75 -7.17 -6.49
CA PHE A 304 32.57 -6.71 -5.72
C PHE A 304 31.70 -7.82 -5.14
N SER A 305 32.01 -9.10 -5.42
CA SER A 305 31.25 -10.22 -4.86
C SER A 305 31.51 -10.38 -3.36
N GLU A 306 30.43 -10.40 -2.58
CA GLU A 306 30.44 -10.70 -1.15
C GLU A 306 29.93 -12.14 -0.90
N ASP A 307 30.55 -13.12 -1.56
CA ASP A 307 30.07 -14.52 -1.57
C ASP A 307 29.98 -15.15 -0.16
N ALA A 308 30.75 -14.64 0.81
CA ALA A 308 30.69 -15.09 2.19
C ALA A 308 29.34 -14.79 2.88
N HIS A 309 28.62 -13.78 2.42
CA HIS A 309 27.31 -13.35 2.95
C HIS A 309 26.18 -13.56 1.95
N ALA A 310 26.48 -14.13 0.79
CA ALA A 310 25.49 -14.36 -0.25
C ALA A 310 24.54 -15.51 0.12
N LEU A 311 23.31 -15.43 -0.38
CA LEU A 311 22.31 -16.49 -0.28
C LEU A 311 21.91 -16.93 -1.69
N SER A 312 22.05 -18.24 -1.95
CA SER A 312 21.54 -18.85 -3.18
C SER A 312 20.03 -18.60 -3.32
N THR A 313 19.53 -18.71 -4.54
CA THR A 313 18.09 -18.54 -4.80
C THR A 313 17.25 -19.52 -3.97
N GLU A 314 17.68 -20.78 -3.87
CA GLU A 314 16.99 -21.82 -3.11
C GLU A 314 17.02 -21.56 -1.60
N GLU A 315 18.18 -21.20 -1.04
CA GLU A 315 18.32 -20.86 0.38
C GLU A 315 17.50 -19.62 0.75
N ARG A 316 17.47 -18.62 -0.14
CA ARG A 316 16.67 -17.41 0.06
C ARG A 316 15.18 -17.75 0.15
N VAL A 317 14.67 -18.53 -0.81
CA VAL A 317 13.26 -18.97 -0.79
C VAL A 317 12.94 -19.80 0.46
N ALA A 318 13.84 -20.71 0.85
CA ALA A 318 13.66 -21.53 2.04
C ALA A 318 13.64 -20.68 3.33
N LYS A 319 14.58 -19.75 3.48
CA LYS A 319 14.66 -18.84 4.65
C LYS A 319 13.48 -17.87 4.70
N LEU A 320 13.05 -17.33 3.55
CA LEU A 320 11.87 -16.47 3.48
C LEU A 320 10.61 -17.23 3.89
N LYS A 321 10.44 -18.45 3.41
CA LYS A 321 9.30 -19.29 3.80
C LYS A 321 9.28 -19.57 5.31
N ASP A 322 10.44 -19.90 5.89
CA ASP A 322 10.55 -20.13 7.34
C ASP A 322 10.21 -18.84 8.13
N ILE A 323 10.76 -17.70 7.71
CA ILE A 323 10.54 -16.44 8.43
C ILE A 323 9.11 -15.94 8.31
N ASP A 324 8.49 -16.08 7.14
CA ASP A 324 7.09 -15.73 6.91
C ASP A 324 6.16 -16.63 7.76
N ALA A 325 6.48 -17.92 7.90
CA ALA A 325 5.76 -18.81 8.79
C ALA A 325 5.90 -18.41 10.28
N ARG A 326 7.09 -17.98 10.70
CA ARG A 326 7.34 -17.47 12.06
C ARG A 326 6.61 -16.15 12.33
N ILE A 327 6.61 -15.23 11.36
CA ILE A 327 5.84 -13.97 11.43
C ILE A 327 4.35 -14.28 11.61
N LEU A 328 3.79 -15.18 10.80
CA LEU A 328 2.38 -15.56 10.89
C LEU A 328 2.06 -16.21 12.25
N ALA A 329 2.90 -17.12 12.74
CA ALA A 329 2.73 -17.75 14.05
C ALA A 329 2.76 -16.72 15.19
N ASN A 330 3.72 -15.78 15.15
CA ASN A 330 3.83 -14.68 16.09
C ASN A 330 2.57 -13.78 16.08
N GLN A 331 2.07 -13.44 14.90
CA GLN A 331 0.85 -12.63 14.76
C GLN A 331 -0.41 -13.36 15.19
N ARG A 332 -0.50 -14.68 15.02
CA ARG A 332 -1.61 -15.48 15.58
C ARG A 332 -1.63 -15.43 17.11
N ILE A 333 -0.45 -15.42 17.74
CA ILE A 333 -0.33 -15.27 19.18
C ILE A 333 -0.74 -13.87 19.62
N GLU A 334 -0.25 -12.83 18.93
CA GLU A 334 -0.68 -11.44 19.16
C GLU A 334 -2.20 -11.31 19.06
N ALA A 335 -2.80 -11.78 17.97
CA ALA A 335 -4.26 -11.70 17.75
C ALA A 335 -5.03 -12.37 18.89
N ALA A 336 -4.60 -13.56 19.33
CA ALA A 336 -5.26 -14.28 20.43
C ALA A 336 -5.17 -13.51 21.76
N LEU A 337 -4.04 -12.85 22.04
CA LEU A 337 -3.88 -12.02 23.25
C LEU A 337 -4.72 -10.73 23.18
N VAL A 338 -4.81 -10.11 22.00
CA VAL A 338 -5.66 -8.93 21.76
C VAL A 338 -7.13 -9.30 21.91
N ASP A 339 -7.57 -10.43 21.32
CA ASP A 339 -8.93 -10.95 21.49
C ASP A 339 -9.25 -11.20 22.99
N ALA A 340 -8.28 -11.74 23.76
CA ALA A 340 -8.42 -11.96 25.19
C ALA A 340 -8.51 -10.67 26.02
N SER A 341 -8.13 -9.51 25.46
CA SER A 341 -8.28 -8.20 26.13
C SER A 341 -9.73 -7.69 26.13
N GLY A 342 -10.63 -8.32 25.37
CA GLY A 342 -12.04 -7.91 25.29
C GLY A 342 -12.25 -6.54 24.65
N GLY A 343 -11.35 -6.13 23.74
CA GLY A 343 -11.41 -4.84 23.05
C GLY A 343 -10.74 -3.68 23.79
N ALA A 344 -10.08 -3.93 24.92
CA ALA A 344 -9.27 -2.92 25.60
C ALA A 344 -8.03 -2.50 24.79
N ILE A 345 -7.52 -3.42 23.96
CA ILE A 345 -6.41 -3.18 23.04
C ILE A 345 -6.92 -3.45 21.62
N GLU A 346 -6.61 -2.55 20.70
CA GLU A 346 -6.98 -2.70 19.30
C GLU A 346 -5.97 -3.58 18.55
N HIS A 347 -6.47 -4.31 17.55
CA HIS A 347 -5.64 -5.02 16.58
C HIS A 347 -4.85 -4.02 15.74
N ARG A 348 -3.61 -4.37 15.39
CA ARG A 348 -2.81 -3.53 14.48
C ARG A 348 -3.41 -3.57 13.07
N ALA A 349 -3.39 -2.43 12.38
CA ALA A 349 -3.86 -2.32 11.01
C ALA A 349 -3.08 -3.21 10.01
N ASP A 350 -1.81 -3.50 10.31
CA ASP A 350 -0.92 -4.28 9.44
C ASP A 350 -0.90 -5.79 9.72
N ILE A 351 -1.67 -6.28 10.70
CA ILE A 351 -1.74 -7.71 11.04
C ILE A 351 -2.14 -8.54 9.80
N ASP A 352 -1.59 -9.75 9.66
CA ASP A 352 -1.99 -10.65 8.59
C ASP A 352 -3.47 -11.04 8.76
N PRO A 353 -4.30 -10.91 7.72
CA PRO A 353 -5.72 -11.27 7.79
C PRO A 353 -5.92 -12.74 8.20
N ARG A 354 -5.00 -13.65 7.84
CA ARG A 354 -5.03 -15.05 8.27
C ARG A 354 -4.87 -15.18 9.79
N ALA A 355 -3.98 -14.38 10.39
CA ALA A 355 -3.77 -14.37 11.82
C ALA A 355 -4.99 -13.83 12.57
N PHE A 356 -5.54 -12.71 12.11
CA PHE A 356 -6.75 -12.11 12.68
C PHE A 356 -7.96 -13.05 12.62
N LEU A 357 -8.22 -13.62 11.44
CA LEU A 357 -9.33 -14.53 11.19
C LEU A 357 -9.14 -15.92 11.82
N GLY A 358 -7.91 -16.29 12.21
CA GLY A 358 -7.61 -17.64 12.71
C GLY A 358 -7.76 -18.71 11.64
N VAL A 359 -7.33 -18.43 10.41
CA VAL A 359 -7.44 -19.35 9.25
C VAL A 359 -6.09 -19.71 8.65
N GLU A 360 -6.05 -20.84 7.95
CA GLU A 360 -5.00 -21.27 7.04
C GLU A 360 -5.42 -20.97 5.60
N GLY A 361 -4.50 -20.40 4.83
CA GLY A 361 -4.73 -20.05 3.44
C GLY A 361 -3.48 -19.47 2.77
N PRO A 362 -3.58 -19.16 1.47
CA PRO A 362 -2.49 -18.56 0.68
C PRO A 362 -2.00 -17.25 1.27
N ASP A 363 -0.77 -16.85 0.93
CA ASP A 363 -0.22 -15.59 1.39
C ASP A 363 -1.02 -14.40 0.82
N PRO A 364 -1.43 -13.42 1.65
CA PRO A 364 -2.12 -12.23 1.16
C PRO A 364 -1.28 -11.39 0.16
N HIS A 365 0.04 -11.59 0.09
CA HIS A 365 0.97 -10.82 -0.74
C HIS A 365 1.42 -11.51 -2.05
N GLU A 366 1.01 -12.74 -2.32
CA GLU A 366 1.50 -13.56 -3.46
C GLU A 366 0.96 -13.18 -4.86
N ASP A 367 0.74 -11.89 -5.18
CA ASP A 367 0.38 -11.42 -6.55
C ASP A 367 1.44 -10.54 -7.21
#